data_AF-A0A7Y0HBV7-F1
#
_entry.id   AF-A0A7Y0HBV7-F1
#
_cell.length_a   1.000
_cell.length_b   1.000
_cell.length_c   1.000
_cell.angle_alpha   90.00
_cell.angle_beta   90.00
_cell.angle_gamma   90.00
#
_symmetry.space_group_name_H-M   'P 1'
#
loop_
_entity.id
_entity.type
_entity.pdbx_description
1 polymer ?
#
loop_
_entity_poly.entity_id
_entity_poly.type
_entity_poly.pdbx_seq_one_letter_code
_entity_poly.pdbx_strand_id
1 'polypeptide(L)'
;MMNTKLYKSVLNLAGELMNAAQQQDQASFDSLYSQLKALCIEHENTDKDHPVQWETLADFTDEFADALLIYEKALAKATALNVKDYMSSIGYAKATMHVELGQTEAAIVSLQAAQVSANKIPDKALKAEIAQLLQQLQ
;
A
#
# COMPACT_ATOMS: atom_id res chain seq x y z
N MET A 1 -11.01 -10.59 -9.93
CA MET A 1 -10.13 -10.45 -11.11
C MET A 1 -9.88 -8.96 -11.30
N MET A 2 -8.64 -8.52 -11.53
CA MET A 2 -8.31 -7.08 -11.56
C MET A 2 -9.02 -6.38 -12.73
N ASN A 3 -9.78 -5.32 -12.42
CA ASN A 3 -10.43 -4.50 -13.43
C ASN A 3 -9.38 -3.57 -14.08
N THR A 4 -9.12 -3.76 -15.37
CA THR A 4 -8.07 -3.03 -16.09
C THR A 4 -8.34 -1.55 -16.25
N LYS A 5 -9.61 -1.10 -16.19
CA LYS A 5 -9.95 0.34 -16.22
C LYS A 5 -9.69 0.99 -14.87
N LEU A 6 -10.08 0.31 -13.79
CA LEU A 6 -9.82 0.76 -12.43
C LEU A 6 -8.32 0.88 -12.18
N TYR A 7 -7.56 -0.16 -12.51
CA TYR A 7 -6.11 -0.17 -12.36
C TYR A 7 -5.44 1.01 -13.10
N LYS A 8 -5.85 1.27 -14.35
CA LYS A 8 -5.35 2.43 -15.10
C LYS A 8 -5.70 3.76 -14.44
N SER A 9 -6.90 3.87 -13.87
CA SER A 9 -7.34 5.09 -13.20
C SER A 9 -6.53 5.34 -11.92
N VAL A 10 -6.32 4.30 -11.12
CA VAL A 10 -5.44 4.35 -9.93
C VAL A 10 -4.01 4.73 -10.31
N LEU A 11 -3.45 4.08 -11.33
CA LEU A 11 -2.08 4.36 -11.80
C LEU A 11 -1.92 5.79 -12.32
N ASN A 12 -2.90 6.30 -13.07
CA ASN A 12 -2.88 7.67 -13.57
C ASN A 12 -2.92 8.67 -12.40
N LEU A 13 -3.84 8.47 -11.45
CA LEU A 13 -3.93 9.32 -10.25
C LEU A 13 -2.65 9.28 -9.43
N ALA A 14 -2.02 8.12 -9.26
CA ALA A 14 -0.74 7.98 -8.59
C ALA A 14 0.38 8.78 -9.28
N GLY A 15 0.45 8.72 -10.62
CA GLY A 15 1.41 9.51 -11.38
C GLY A 15 1.19 11.02 -11.25
N GLU A 16 -0.07 11.46 -11.27
CA GLU A 16 -0.43 12.87 -11.08
C GLU A 16 -0.16 13.36 -9.65
N LEU A 17 -0.44 12.53 -8.64
CA LEU A 17 -0.12 12.80 -7.23
C LEU A 17 1.38 12.97 -7.02
N MET A 18 2.18 12.05 -7.57
CA MET A 18 3.65 12.14 -7.52
C MET A 18 4.16 13.43 -8.16
N ASN A 19 3.58 13.83 -9.31
CA ASN A 19 3.95 15.07 -9.99
C ASN A 19 3.56 16.32 -9.16
N ALA A 20 2.35 16.35 -8.59
CA ALA A 20 1.92 17.44 -7.73
C ALA A 20 2.82 17.58 -6.49
N ALA A 21 3.17 16.46 -5.84
CA ALA A 21 4.10 16.43 -4.71
C ALA A 21 5.50 16.96 -5.09
N GLN A 22 6.04 16.55 -6.25
CA GLN A 22 7.32 17.05 -6.76
C GLN A 22 7.31 18.55 -7.05
N GLN A 23 6.19 19.09 -7.51
CA GLN A 23 6.00 20.52 -7.77
C GLN A 23 5.62 21.32 -6.52
N GLN A 24 5.48 20.66 -5.36
CA GLN A 24 4.96 21.25 -4.13
C GLN A 24 3.58 21.91 -4.32
N ASP A 25 2.78 21.39 -5.25
CA ASP A 25 1.43 21.87 -5.55
C ASP A 25 0.41 21.16 -4.67
N GLN A 26 0.28 21.64 -3.43
CA GLN A 26 -0.64 21.06 -2.44
C GLN A 26 -2.10 21.08 -2.90
N ALA A 27 -2.53 22.12 -3.62
CA ALA A 27 -3.93 22.23 -4.06
C ALA A 27 -4.27 21.14 -5.08
N SER A 28 -3.38 20.90 -6.05
CA SER A 28 -3.53 19.79 -6.97
C SER A 28 -3.44 18.45 -6.25
N PHE A 29 -2.49 18.29 -5.33
CA PHE A 29 -2.33 17.06 -4.55
C PHE A 29 -3.62 16.72 -3.78
N ASP A 30 -4.17 17.66 -3.02
CA ASP A 30 -5.40 17.48 -2.22
C ASP A 30 -6.59 17.10 -3.11
N SER A 31 -6.72 17.74 -4.27
CA SER A 31 -7.77 17.45 -5.24
C SER A 31 -7.63 16.06 -5.86
N LEU A 32 -6.40 15.64 -6.18
CA LEU A 32 -6.12 14.32 -6.75
C LEU A 32 -6.29 13.22 -5.70
N TYR A 33 -5.85 13.46 -4.48
CA TYR A 33 -6.00 12.53 -3.36
C TYR A 33 -7.49 12.32 -3.06
N SER A 34 -8.27 13.40 -3.06
CA SER A 34 -9.73 13.32 -2.89
C SER A 34 -10.40 12.49 -3.98
N GLN A 35 -9.94 12.62 -5.25
CA GLN A 35 -10.42 11.79 -6.35
C GLN A 35 -10.05 10.32 -6.18
N LEU A 36 -8.81 10.01 -5.79
CA LEU A 36 -8.38 8.66 -5.50
C LEU A 36 -9.20 8.04 -4.37
N LYS A 37 -9.43 8.79 -3.29
CA LYS A 37 -10.25 8.36 -2.15
C LYS A 37 -11.71 8.09 -2.58
N ALA A 38 -12.30 8.97 -3.38
CA ALA A 38 -13.65 8.79 -3.90
C ALA A 38 -13.76 7.52 -4.76
N LEU A 39 -12.78 7.29 -5.64
CA LEU A 39 -12.69 6.08 -6.46
C LEU A 39 -12.56 4.81 -5.60
N CYS A 40 -11.79 4.84 -4.52
CA CYS A 40 -11.67 3.71 -3.60
C CYS A 40 -13.02 3.39 -2.94
N ILE A 41 -13.73 4.41 -2.45
CA ILE A 41 -15.03 4.27 -1.77
C ILE A 41 -16.11 3.83 -2.76
N GLU A 42 -16.14 4.36 -3.99
CA GLU A 42 -17.11 3.98 -5.03
C GLU A 42 -17.07 2.48 -5.33
N HIS A 43 -15.88 1.89 -5.30
CA HIS A 43 -15.69 0.47 -5.58
C HIS A 43 -15.62 -0.42 -4.34
N GLU A 44 -15.70 0.15 -3.14
CA GLU A 44 -15.66 -0.62 -1.90
C GLU A 44 -16.82 -1.63 -1.85
N ASN A 45 -16.49 -2.88 -1.50
CA ASN A 45 -17.42 -4.02 -1.42
C ASN A 45 -18.10 -4.39 -2.76
N THR A 46 -17.56 -3.92 -3.88
CA THR A 46 -17.97 -4.38 -5.22
C THR A 46 -17.05 -5.48 -5.73
N ASP A 47 -17.38 -6.07 -6.87
CA ASP A 47 -16.51 -7.02 -7.59
C ASP A 47 -15.19 -6.39 -8.10
N LYS A 48 -15.11 -5.06 -8.08
CA LYS A 48 -13.94 -4.26 -8.45
C LYS A 48 -13.06 -3.89 -7.26
N ASP A 49 -13.50 -4.15 -6.03
CA ASP A 49 -12.75 -3.84 -4.80
C ASP A 49 -11.43 -4.62 -4.77
N HIS A 50 -10.35 -3.93 -5.09
CA HIS A 50 -9.04 -4.55 -5.28
C HIS A 50 -8.00 -3.89 -4.37
N PRO A 51 -7.08 -4.65 -3.75
CA PRO A 51 -6.09 -4.10 -2.80
C PRO A 51 -5.29 -2.91 -3.34
N VAL A 52 -4.95 -2.92 -4.63
CA VAL A 52 -4.16 -1.85 -5.27
C VAL A 52 -4.69 -0.44 -5.02
N GLN A 53 -6.01 -0.23 -5.05
CA GLN A 53 -6.57 1.12 -4.88
C GLN A 53 -6.34 1.63 -3.45
N TRP A 54 -6.45 0.74 -2.47
CA TRP A 54 -6.28 1.06 -1.06
C TRP A 54 -4.81 1.19 -0.70
N GLU A 55 -3.95 0.32 -1.21
CA GLU A 55 -2.49 0.44 -1.08
C GLU A 55 -2.02 1.80 -1.63
N THR A 56 -2.40 2.14 -2.86
CA THR A 56 -2.05 3.44 -3.45
C THR A 56 -2.61 4.61 -2.63
N LEU A 57 -3.85 4.52 -2.14
CA LEU A 57 -4.39 5.58 -1.28
C LEU A 57 -3.56 5.75 0.00
N ALA A 58 -3.12 4.66 0.62
CA ALA A 58 -2.27 4.69 1.80
C ALA A 58 -0.87 5.27 1.49
N ASP A 59 -0.27 4.92 0.35
CA ASP A 59 1.05 5.43 -0.08
C ASP A 59 1.09 6.97 -0.20
N PHE A 60 -0.05 7.60 -0.52
CA PHE A 60 -0.19 9.06 -0.62
C PHE A 60 -0.87 9.70 0.60
N THR A 61 -1.07 8.96 1.69
CA THR A 61 -1.65 9.52 2.92
C THR A 61 -0.53 9.99 3.85
N ASP A 62 -0.45 11.30 4.11
CA ASP A 62 0.61 11.88 4.93
C ASP A 62 0.51 11.47 6.42
N GLU A 63 -0.70 11.39 6.97
CA GLU A 63 -0.90 11.01 8.36
C GLU A 63 -0.72 9.51 8.56
N PHE A 64 0.38 9.12 9.21
CA PHE A 64 0.74 7.71 9.41
C PHE A 64 -0.36 6.87 10.08
N ALA A 65 -1.09 7.45 11.04
CA ALA A 65 -2.20 6.75 11.69
C ALA A 65 -3.31 6.39 10.69
N ASP A 66 -3.66 7.33 9.80
CA ASP A 66 -4.68 7.12 8.77
C ASP A 66 -4.16 6.17 7.68
N ALA A 67 -2.90 6.34 7.25
CA ALA A 67 -2.27 5.47 6.27
C ALA A 67 -2.23 4.01 6.74
N LEU A 68 -1.88 3.75 8.00
CA LEU A 68 -1.90 2.40 8.58
C LEU A 68 -3.31 1.79 8.54
N LEU A 69 -4.36 2.54 8.86
CA LEU A 69 -5.74 2.05 8.77
C LEU A 69 -6.12 1.69 7.32
N ILE A 70 -5.66 2.47 6.35
CA ILE A 70 -5.90 2.20 4.93
C ILE A 70 -5.10 0.98 4.47
N TYR A 71 -3.84 0.82 4.88
CA TYR A 71 -3.06 -0.38 4.60
C TYR A 71 -3.67 -1.64 5.23
N GLU A 72 -4.24 -1.56 6.44
CA GLU A 72 -4.96 -2.70 7.02
C GLU A 72 -6.17 -3.09 6.16
N LYS A 73 -6.91 -2.09 5.65
CA LYS A 73 -7.99 -2.35 4.70
C LYS A 73 -7.44 -3.00 3.43
N ALA A 74 -6.37 -2.46 2.85
CA ALA A 74 -5.73 -3.03 1.66
C ALA A 74 -5.30 -4.48 1.89
N LEU A 75 -4.66 -4.77 3.03
CA LEU A 75 -4.19 -6.09 3.42
C LEU A 75 -5.34 -7.08 3.61
N ALA A 76 -6.45 -6.64 4.20
CA ALA A 76 -7.66 -7.46 4.33
C ALA A 76 -8.22 -7.85 2.95
N LYS A 77 -8.28 -6.91 2.00
CA LYS A 77 -8.70 -7.22 0.61
C LYS A 77 -7.71 -8.15 -0.09
N ALA A 78 -6.40 -7.90 0.04
CA ALA A 78 -5.36 -8.75 -0.54
C ALA A 78 -5.41 -10.18 0.00
N THR A 79 -5.67 -10.34 1.30
CA THR A 79 -5.79 -11.64 1.97
C THR A 79 -7.05 -12.37 1.52
N ALA A 80 -8.19 -11.69 1.45
CA ALA A 80 -9.44 -12.28 0.98
C ALA A 80 -9.36 -12.77 -0.48
N LEU A 81 -8.65 -12.02 -1.33
CA LEU A 81 -8.39 -12.39 -2.72
C LEU A 81 -7.18 -13.32 -2.90
N ASN A 82 -6.44 -13.60 -1.82
CA ASN A 82 -5.21 -14.40 -1.79
C ASN A 82 -4.13 -13.92 -2.79
N VAL A 83 -3.97 -12.60 -2.95
CA VAL A 83 -3.01 -12.03 -3.91
C VAL A 83 -1.69 -11.74 -3.21
N LYS A 84 -0.73 -12.66 -3.37
CA LYS A 84 0.52 -12.66 -2.60
C LYS A 84 1.41 -11.46 -2.85
N ASP A 85 1.44 -10.94 -4.08
CA ASP A 85 2.22 -9.73 -4.42
C ASP A 85 1.82 -8.56 -3.51
N TYR A 86 0.52 -8.27 -3.45
CA TYR A 86 -0.02 -7.21 -2.59
C TYR A 86 0.10 -7.51 -1.10
N MET A 87 -0.10 -8.76 -0.67
CA MET A 87 0.10 -9.11 0.74
C MET A 87 1.55 -8.84 1.20
N SER A 88 2.54 -9.08 0.34
CA SER A 88 3.94 -8.77 0.65
C SER A 88 4.26 -7.28 0.55
N SER A 89 3.81 -6.57 -0.48
CA SER A 89 4.13 -5.13 -0.64
C SER A 89 3.48 -4.29 0.45
N ILE A 90 2.19 -4.53 0.72
CA ILE A 90 1.46 -3.84 1.80
C ILE A 90 2.09 -4.15 3.16
N GLY A 91 2.45 -5.41 3.42
CA GLY A 91 3.10 -5.80 4.67
C GLY A 91 4.46 -5.12 4.87
N TYR A 92 5.23 -4.94 3.79
CA TYR A 92 6.48 -4.21 3.81
C TYR A 92 6.26 -2.70 4.05
N ALA A 93 5.32 -2.07 3.34
CA ALA A 93 4.99 -0.65 3.51
C ALA A 93 4.48 -0.31 4.92
N LYS A 94 3.65 -1.18 5.50
CA LYS A 94 3.27 -1.06 6.91
C LYS A 94 4.47 -1.15 7.85
N ALA A 95 5.38 -2.08 7.58
CA ALA A 95 6.55 -2.27 8.43
C ALA A 95 7.48 -1.06 8.41
N THR A 96 7.76 -0.49 7.24
CA THR A 96 8.58 0.72 7.12
C THR A 96 7.92 1.88 7.87
N MET A 97 6.61 2.04 7.76
CA MET A 97 5.87 3.05 8.50
C MET A 97 5.91 2.83 10.03
N HIS A 98 5.80 1.58 10.49
CA HIS A 98 5.99 1.26 11.91
C HIS A 98 7.41 1.59 12.40
N VAL A 99 8.44 1.42 11.56
CA VAL A 99 9.82 1.83 11.89
C VAL A 99 9.91 3.35 12.06
N GLU A 100 9.34 4.14 11.16
CA GLU A 100 9.31 5.61 11.26
C GLU A 100 8.60 6.09 12.53
N LEU A 101 7.59 5.33 12.98
CA LEU A 101 6.87 5.59 14.24
C LEU A 101 7.59 5.06 15.50
N GLY A 102 8.76 4.44 15.37
CA GLY A 102 9.49 3.81 16.48
C GLY A 102 8.83 2.54 17.05
N GLN A 103 7.90 1.94 16.30
CA GLN A 103 7.10 0.76 16.69
C GLN A 103 7.77 -0.53 16.20
N THR A 104 8.99 -0.79 16.66
CA THR A 104 9.84 -1.91 16.20
C THR A 104 9.15 -3.27 16.24
N GLU A 105 8.41 -3.58 17.31
CA GLU A 105 7.71 -4.87 17.44
C GLU A 105 6.62 -5.04 16.37
N ALA A 106 5.84 -3.98 16.08
CA ALA A 106 4.82 -3.99 15.05
C ALA A 106 5.43 -4.10 13.64
N ALA A 107 6.58 -3.46 13.42
CA ALA A 107 7.34 -3.59 12.19
C ALA A 107 7.80 -5.04 11.96
N ILE A 108 8.37 -5.69 12.98
CA ILE A 108 8.82 -7.10 12.89
C ILE A 108 7.65 -8.04 12.56
N VAL A 109 6.51 -7.87 13.23
CA VAL A 109 5.30 -8.69 12.96
C VAL A 109 4.85 -8.50 11.51
N SER A 110 4.83 -7.27 11.02
CA SER A 110 4.45 -6.96 9.64
C SER A 110 5.43 -7.57 8.63
N LEU A 111 6.74 -7.51 8.89
CA LEU A 111 7.78 -8.09 8.03
C LEU A 111 7.72 -9.62 7.99
N GLN A 112 7.46 -10.28 9.11
CA GLN A 112 7.31 -11.74 9.14
C GLN A 112 6.11 -12.18 8.30
N ALA A 113 4.98 -11.48 8.41
CA ALA A 113 3.81 -11.73 7.56
C ALA A 113 4.08 -11.45 6.08
N ALA A 114 4.78 -10.35 5.78
CA ALA A 114 5.19 -10.00 4.43
C ALA A 114 6.13 -11.06 3.83
N GLN A 115 7.10 -11.55 4.60
CA GLN A 115 8.06 -12.57 4.18
C GLN A 115 7.38 -13.89 3.78
N VAL A 116 6.39 -14.34 4.56
CA VAL A 116 5.59 -15.55 4.26
C VAL A 116 4.91 -15.42 2.89
N SER A 117 4.35 -14.25 2.60
CA SER A 117 3.70 -13.97 1.31
C SER A 117 4.72 -13.83 0.19
N ALA A 118 5.82 -13.10 0.43
CA ALA A 118 6.88 -12.85 -0.54
C ALA A 118 7.53 -14.15 -1.03
N ASN A 119 7.66 -15.17 -0.17
CA ASN A 119 8.17 -16.49 -0.55
C ASN A 119 7.38 -17.17 -1.69
N LYS A 120 6.16 -16.71 -1.99
CA LYS A 120 5.28 -17.25 -3.04
C LYS A 120 5.32 -16.46 -4.35
N ILE A 121 6.08 -15.38 -4.43
CA ILE A 121 6.16 -14.52 -5.62
C ILE A 121 7.56 -14.52 -6.23
N PRO A 122 7.75 -14.13 -7.50
CA PRO A 122 9.07 -14.13 -8.14
C PRO A 122 9.92 -12.90 -7.79
N ASP A 123 9.34 -11.86 -7.18
CA ASP A 123 10.05 -10.60 -6.88
C ASP A 123 11.21 -10.82 -5.89
N LYS A 124 12.44 -10.73 -6.41
CA LYS A 124 13.65 -10.91 -5.61
C LYS A 124 14.06 -9.64 -4.87
N ALA A 125 13.69 -8.47 -5.40
CA ALA A 125 14.04 -7.19 -4.78
C ALA A 125 13.26 -7.04 -3.48
N LEU A 126 11.93 -7.19 -3.53
CA LEU A 126 11.08 -7.11 -2.35
C LEU A 126 11.45 -8.15 -1.29
N LYS A 127 11.80 -9.38 -1.69
CA LYS A 127 12.29 -10.40 -0.76
C LYS A 127 13.57 -9.97 -0.03
N ALA A 128 14.49 -9.36 -0.75
CA ALA A 128 15.75 -8.88 -0.18
C ALA A 128 15.50 -7.71 0.78
N GLU A 129 14.66 -6.75 0.39
CA GLU A 129 14.27 -5.60 1.22
C GLU A 129 13.59 -6.05 2.54
N ILE A 130 12.64 -6.99 2.46
CA ILE A 130 12.00 -7.57 3.66
C ILE A 130 13.04 -8.25 4.56
N ALA A 131 13.92 -9.08 3.98
CA ALA A 131 14.91 -9.81 4.76
C ALA A 131 15.94 -8.88 5.42
N GLN A 132 16.40 -7.86 4.69
CA GLN A 132 17.34 -6.86 5.18
C GLN A 132 16.74 -6.04 6.33
N LEU A 133 15.53 -5.52 6.16
CA LEU A 133 14.89 -4.73 7.20
C LEU A 133 14.59 -5.60 8.44
N LEU A 134 14.14 -6.85 8.25
CA LEU A 134 13.92 -7.76 9.38
C LEU A 134 15.21 -8.03 10.15
N GLN A 135 16.34 -8.19 9.47
CA GLN A 135 17.65 -8.38 10.10
C GLN A 135 18.13 -7.13 10.85
N GLN A 136 17.79 -5.93 10.39
CA GLN A 136 18.19 -4.68 11.04
C GLN A 136 17.43 -4.41 12.35
N LEU A 137 16.22 -4.94 12.48
CA LEU A 137 15.34 -4.72 13.64
C LEU A 137 15.47 -5.78 14.73
N GLN A 138 16.23 -6.86 14.48
CA GLN A 138 16.50 -7.97 15.40
C GLN A 138 17.86 -7.81 16.09
#